data_AF-A0A6P5TXT0-F1
#
_entry.id   AF-A0A6P5TXT0-F1
#
_cell.length_a   1.000
_cell.length_b   1.000
_cell.length_c   1.000
_cell.angle_alpha   90.00
_cell.angle_beta   90.00
_cell.angle_gamma   90.00
#
_symmetry.space_group_name_H-M   'P 1'
#
loop_
_entity.id
_entity.type
_entity.pdbx_description
1 polymer ?
#
loop_
_entity_poly.entity_id
_entity_poly.type
_entity_poly.pdbx_seq_one_letter_code
_entity_poly.pdbx_strand_id
1 'polypeptide(L)'
;MDGLTPSKGDWLYTGIGIGPLIPSAFLDGKDPSDTSFGGNLFQKSMDSSCIEWLNSKPEGSVIYVSFGSVSALSKDQIEEIAKGLLDYGRPFLWVIREKEERNGQYNEAEKEEEKLSCREELEELGKMVLWCSQLEVLSNPSLGCFVTHCGWNSSMESLVSGVPVVAFPLWTDQRTNAKLIEDTWKTWVRVAPDEEGIVVGEELKRCLELVMGSGEIGEELRRNAKKWKGLAREAVSEGGSSDKNLMAFLDQIGN
;
A
#
# COMPACT_ATOMS: atom_id res chain seq x y z
N MET A 1 36.15 -22.17 -31.68
CA MET A 1 36.32 -20.90 -32.41
C MET A 1 35.23 -20.87 -33.46
N ASP A 2 33.99 -20.63 -33.04
CA ASP A 2 33.36 -19.30 -32.87
C ASP A 2 32.66 -18.96 -34.19
N GLY A 3 31.40 -18.58 -34.27
CA GLY A 3 30.40 -18.29 -33.26
C GLY A 3 29.22 -17.75 -34.03
N LEU A 4 28.23 -18.60 -34.32
CA LEU A 4 26.92 -18.18 -34.81
C LEU A 4 26.09 -17.84 -33.57
N THR A 5 26.22 -16.61 -33.09
CA THR A 5 25.22 -16.00 -32.21
C THR A 5 24.41 -15.01 -33.04
N PRO A 6 23.07 -15.14 -33.09
CA PRO A 6 22.24 -14.14 -33.71
C PRO A 6 22.41 -12.82 -32.96
N SER A 7 22.54 -11.72 -33.71
CA SER A 7 22.46 -10.35 -33.21
C SER A 7 21.25 -10.21 -32.30
N LYS A 8 21.50 -9.73 -31.07
CA LYS A 8 20.48 -9.40 -30.06
C LYS A 8 19.31 -8.68 -30.74
N GLY A 9 18.13 -9.24 -30.61
CA GLY A 9 16.89 -8.66 -31.13
C GLY A 9 16.61 -7.30 -30.50
N ASP A 10 16.28 -6.34 -31.36
CA ASP A 10 15.66 -5.05 -31.06
C ASP A 10 14.22 -5.26 -30.54
N TRP A 11 14.08 -5.86 -29.36
CA TRP A 11 12.81 -5.91 -28.63
C TRP A 11 12.79 -4.94 -27.44
N LEU A 12 13.55 -3.86 -27.51
CA LEU A 12 13.39 -2.74 -26.59
C LEU A 12 12.13 -1.97 -27.02
N TYR A 13 10.99 -2.34 -26.47
CA TYR A 13 9.84 -1.45 -26.44
C TYR A 13 10.29 -0.12 -25.84
N THR A 14 10.18 0.97 -26.61
CA THR A 14 10.33 2.32 -26.06
C THR A 14 9.10 2.64 -25.23
N GLY A 15 9.11 2.24 -23.95
CA GLY A 15 8.04 2.57 -23.01
C GLY A 15 8.02 4.08 -22.73
N ILE A 16 6.85 4.71 -22.86
CA ILE A 16 6.62 6.11 -22.49
C ILE A 16 5.99 6.13 -21.10
N GLY A 17 6.71 6.63 -20.10
CA GLY A 17 6.21 6.73 -18.74
C GLY A 17 5.26 7.92 -18.57
N ILE A 18 3.97 7.67 -18.38
CA ILE A 18 2.94 8.71 -18.17
C ILE A 18 2.39 8.75 -16.73
N GLY A 19 2.96 7.95 -15.82
CA GLY A 19 2.50 7.87 -14.43
C GLY A 19 3.10 8.93 -13.50
N PRO A 20 2.68 8.94 -12.22
CA PRO A 20 1.64 8.10 -11.65
C PRO A 20 0.24 8.55 -12.07
N LEU A 21 -0.62 7.59 -12.45
CA LEU A 21 -2.00 7.85 -12.88
C LEU A 21 -2.93 7.84 -11.66
N ILE A 22 -2.78 8.81 -10.76
CA ILE A 22 -3.59 8.96 -9.54
C ILE A 22 -4.64 10.06 -9.77
N PRO A 23 -5.87 9.91 -9.24
CA PRO A 23 -6.89 10.94 -9.37
C PRO A 23 -6.40 12.32 -8.93
N SER A 24 -6.76 13.35 -9.70
CA SER A 24 -6.24 14.72 -9.54
C SER A 24 -6.43 15.24 -8.12
N ALA A 25 -7.53 14.94 -7.44
CA ALA A 25 -7.79 15.37 -6.07
C ALA A 25 -6.69 14.97 -5.06
N PHE A 26 -5.96 13.88 -5.30
CA PHE A 26 -4.89 13.39 -4.42
C PHE A 26 -3.48 13.70 -4.93
N LEU A 27 -3.36 14.17 -6.17
CA LEU A 27 -2.08 14.38 -6.83
C LEU A 27 -1.75 15.87 -6.98
N ASP A 28 -2.37 16.57 -7.91
CA ASP A 28 -2.11 17.97 -8.24
C ASP A 28 -3.25 18.94 -7.84
N GLY A 29 -4.42 18.41 -7.48
CA GLY A 29 -5.58 19.16 -6.99
C GLY A 29 -6.26 20.04 -8.05
N LYS A 30 -5.93 19.89 -9.34
CA LYS A 30 -6.49 20.70 -10.43
C LYS A 30 -7.97 20.39 -10.69
N ASP A 31 -8.35 19.13 -10.55
CA ASP A 31 -9.73 18.65 -10.58
C ASP A 31 -10.08 17.98 -9.24
N PRO A 32 -10.63 18.74 -8.28
CA PRO A 32 -11.07 18.19 -6.99
C PRO A 32 -12.21 17.19 -7.09
N SER A 33 -12.90 17.09 -8.25
CA SER A 33 -13.99 16.14 -8.46
C SER A 33 -13.48 14.75 -8.84
N ASP A 34 -12.27 14.66 -9.39
CA ASP A 34 -11.57 13.42 -9.71
C ASP A 34 -11.00 12.78 -8.44
N THR A 35 -11.86 12.02 -7.77
CA THR A 35 -11.62 11.43 -6.44
C THR A 35 -11.50 9.90 -6.47
N SER A 36 -11.56 9.26 -7.65
CA SER A 36 -11.49 7.81 -7.72
C SER A 36 -11.14 7.29 -9.10
N PHE A 37 -10.48 6.13 -9.15
CA PHE A 37 -10.30 5.39 -10.40
C PHE A 37 -11.66 5.00 -11.01
N GLY A 38 -11.81 5.16 -12.33
CA GLY A 38 -13.02 4.82 -13.08
C GLY A 38 -13.38 3.32 -13.15
N GLY A 39 -12.76 2.47 -12.32
CA GLY A 39 -12.89 1.01 -12.33
C GLY A 39 -12.89 0.36 -10.94
N ASN A 40 -13.41 1.05 -9.92
CA ASN A 40 -13.50 0.49 -8.57
C ASN A 40 -14.27 -0.84 -8.55
N LEU A 41 -13.60 -1.91 -8.12
CA LEU A 41 -14.14 -3.28 -8.09
C LEU A 41 -15.20 -3.52 -6.99
N PHE A 42 -15.32 -2.60 -6.04
CA PHE A 42 -16.24 -2.71 -4.89
C PHE A 42 -17.04 -1.42 -4.74
N GLN A 43 -18.31 -1.57 -4.32
CA GLN A 43 -19.27 -0.49 -4.24
C GLN A 43 -18.87 0.53 -3.16
N LYS A 44 -18.91 1.82 -3.53
CA LYS A 44 -18.64 2.97 -2.65
C LYS A 44 -19.72 3.06 -1.55
N SER A 45 -19.52 2.42 -0.41
CA SER A 45 -19.93 3.05 0.84
C SER A 45 -18.69 3.67 1.45
N MET A 46 -18.55 5.00 1.27
CA MET A 46 -17.61 5.75 2.10
C MET A 46 -18.03 5.52 3.54
N ASP A 47 -17.29 4.70 4.26
CA ASP A 47 -17.46 4.64 5.70
C ASP A 47 -16.85 5.91 6.28
N SER A 48 -17.63 7.00 6.33
CA SER A 48 -17.21 8.28 6.91
C SER A 48 -16.67 8.09 8.32
N SER A 49 -17.10 7.03 9.03
CA SER A 49 -16.58 6.68 10.35
C SER A 49 -15.08 6.34 10.34
N CYS A 50 -14.52 5.83 9.23
CA CYS A 50 -13.08 5.55 9.17
C CYS A 50 -12.25 6.84 9.12
N ILE A 51 -12.68 7.82 8.32
CA ILE A 51 -11.99 9.11 8.20
C ILE A 51 -12.16 9.95 9.46
N GLU A 52 -13.35 9.96 10.07
CA GLU A 52 -13.58 10.62 11.36
C GLU A 52 -12.70 10.02 12.47
N TRP A 53 -12.59 8.69 12.50
CA TRP A 53 -11.71 8.01 13.44
C TRP A 53 -10.24 8.39 13.23
N LEU A 54 -9.76 8.44 11.97
CA LEU A 54 -8.40 8.88 11.64
C LEU A 54 -8.14 10.32 12.08
N ASN A 55 -9.09 11.23 11.80
CA ASN A 55 -9.01 12.64 12.18
C ASN A 55 -8.93 12.85 13.71
N SER A 56 -9.36 11.87 14.51
CA SER A 56 -9.24 11.90 15.97
C SER A 56 -7.84 11.53 16.49
N LYS A 57 -6.93 11.03 15.64
CA LYS A 57 -5.61 10.52 16.04
C LYS A 57 -4.51 11.56 15.82
N PRO A 58 -3.43 11.53 16.63
CA PRO A 58 -2.28 12.39 16.40
C PRO A 58 -1.64 12.19 15.02
N GLU A 59 -0.99 13.23 14.50
CA GLU A 59 -0.24 13.17 13.23
C GLU A 59 0.81 12.05 13.24
N GLY A 60 0.89 11.29 12.14
CA GLY A 60 1.88 10.22 11.96
C GLY A 60 1.80 9.06 12.97
N SER A 61 0.68 8.92 13.69
CA SER A 61 0.54 7.93 14.76
C SER A 61 -0.12 6.62 14.33
N VAL A 62 -0.87 6.63 13.22
CA VAL A 62 -1.70 5.50 12.77
C VAL A 62 -0.91 4.58 11.83
N ILE A 63 -1.12 3.28 11.97
CA ILE A 63 -0.72 2.27 10.99
C ILE A 63 -1.92 1.92 10.11
N TYR A 64 -1.77 2.01 8.80
CA TYR A 64 -2.75 1.47 7.87
C TYR A 64 -2.30 0.09 7.39
N VAL A 65 -3.20 -0.89 7.43
CA VAL A 65 -2.92 -2.26 6.97
C VAL A 65 -3.92 -2.63 5.88
N SER A 66 -3.43 -2.90 4.67
CA SER A 66 -4.26 -3.34 3.54
C SER A 66 -3.44 -4.16 2.53
N PHE A 67 -3.93 -5.37 2.24
CA PHE A 67 -3.30 -6.32 1.29
C PHE A 67 -4.01 -6.34 -0.07
N GLY A 68 -4.86 -5.34 -0.34
CA GLY A 68 -5.64 -5.24 -1.57
C GLY A 68 -6.78 -6.26 -1.65
N SER A 69 -7.49 -6.25 -2.77
CA SER A 69 -8.70 -7.06 -2.94
C SER A 69 -8.48 -8.49 -3.40
N VAL A 70 -7.29 -8.79 -3.92
CA VAL A 70 -6.98 -10.06 -4.60
C VAL A 70 -6.15 -11.00 -3.70
N SER A 71 -5.63 -10.50 -2.58
CA SER A 71 -4.83 -11.29 -1.65
C SER A 71 -5.72 -11.92 -0.59
N ALA A 72 -5.54 -13.23 -0.35
CA ALA A 72 -6.10 -13.93 0.78
C ALA A 72 -4.95 -14.38 1.69
N LEU A 73 -5.00 -14.00 2.96
CA LEU A 73 -4.04 -14.42 3.98
C LEU A 73 -4.54 -15.70 4.67
N SER A 74 -3.62 -16.55 5.11
CA SER A 74 -3.95 -17.67 5.98
C SER A 74 -4.38 -17.16 7.37
N LYS A 75 -5.12 -17.99 8.11
CA LYS A 75 -5.51 -17.65 9.49
C LYS A 75 -4.28 -17.40 10.36
N ASP A 76 -3.27 -18.25 10.27
CA ASP A 76 -2.02 -18.11 11.04
C ASP A 76 -1.33 -16.78 10.75
N GLN A 77 -1.28 -16.37 9.48
CA GLN A 77 -0.68 -15.08 9.13
C GLN A 77 -1.50 -13.89 9.65
N ILE A 78 -2.82 -14.00 9.63
CA ILE A 78 -3.72 -12.98 10.19
C ILE A 78 -3.50 -12.85 11.71
N GLU A 79 -3.38 -13.97 12.42
CA GLU A 79 -3.10 -13.99 13.87
C GLU A 79 -1.73 -13.38 14.20
N GLU A 80 -0.70 -13.67 13.41
CA GLU A 80 0.63 -13.05 13.61
C GLU A 80 0.64 -11.54 13.33
N ILE A 81 -0.12 -11.09 12.32
CA ILE A 81 -0.30 -9.64 12.08
C ILE A 81 -0.99 -8.99 13.28
N ALA A 82 -2.05 -9.61 13.80
CA ALA A 82 -2.76 -9.12 14.96
C ALA A 82 -1.85 -8.99 16.20
N LYS A 83 -1.08 -10.03 16.51
CA LYS A 83 -0.07 -10.01 17.58
C LYS A 83 0.94 -8.89 17.38
N GLY A 84 1.51 -8.74 16.18
CA GLY A 84 2.48 -7.70 15.89
C GLY A 84 1.92 -6.28 16.06
N LEU A 85 0.64 -6.06 15.72
CA LEU A 85 -0.03 -4.77 15.93
C LEU A 85 -0.26 -4.48 17.41
N LEU A 86 -0.74 -5.47 18.18
CA LEU A 86 -0.96 -5.36 19.62
C LEU A 86 0.36 -5.12 20.37
N ASP A 87 1.41 -5.88 20.05
CA ASP A 87 2.72 -5.79 20.69
C ASP A 87 3.45 -4.48 20.39
N TYR A 88 3.17 -3.85 19.25
CA TYR A 88 3.67 -2.51 18.92
C TYR A 88 2.84 -1.41 19.60
N GLY A 89 1.55 -1.65 19.85
CA GLY A 89 0.72 -0.83 20.72
C GLY A 89 0.36 0.55 20.17
N ARG A 90 0.33 0.72 18.84
CA ARG A 90 -0.10 1.98 18.20
C ARG A 90 -1.48 1.84 17.54
N PRO A 91 -2.23 2.96 17.43
CA PRO A 91 -3.50 2.95 16.70
C PRO A 91 -3.30 2.43 15.28
N PHE A 92 -4.22 1.58 14.83
CA PHE A 92 -4.18 1.07 13.46
C PHE A 92 -5.57 1.09 12.82
N LEU A 93 -5.60 1.24 11.50
CA LEU A 93 -6.76 0.98 10.66
C LEU A 93 -6.43 -0.24 9.79
N TRP A 94 -7.13 -1.35 10.00
CA TRP A 94 -6.89 -2.58 9.27
C TRP A 94 -8.09 -2.93 8.38
N VAL A 95 -7.85 -2.98 7.07
CA VAL A 95 -8.79 -3.55 6.11
C VAL A 95 -8.66 -5.06 6.18
N ILE A 96 -9.60 -5.71 6.86
CA ILE A 96 -9.67 -7.16 6.99
C ILE A 96 -10.96 -7.64 6.35
N ARG A 97 -10.83 -8.58 5.40
CA ARG A 97 -11.97 -9.22 4.76
C ARG A 97 -12.17 -10.56 5.44
N GLU A 98 -13.07 -10.58 6.43
CA GLU A 98 -13.66 -11.85 6.85
C GLU A 98 -14.34 -12.46 5.62
N LYS A 99 -14.28 -13.78 5.44
CA LYS A 99 -14.95 -14.41 4.29
C LYS A 99 -16.45 -14.19 4.48
N GLU A 100 -17.02 -13.22 3.78
CA GLU A 100 -18.46 -13.09 3.70
C GLU A 100 -19.04 -14.41 3.20
N GLU A 101 -20.17 -14.78 3.81
CA GLU A 101 -20.94 -16.00 3.57
C GLU A 101 -21.06 -16.29 2.08
N ARG A 102 -20.16 -17.13 1.54
CA ARG A 102 -20.37 -17.74 0.23
C ARG A 102 -21.56 -18.69 0.38
N ASN A 103 -22.75 -18.18 0.06
CA ASN A 103 -23.98 -18.93 -0.17
C ASN A 103 -24.68 -19.55 1.06
N GLY A 104 -24.66 -18.90 2.23
CA GLY A 104 -25.49 -19.33 3.38
C GLY A 104 -25.22 -20.74 3.90
N GLN A 105 -24.02 -21.28 3.64
CA GLN A 105 -23.57 -22.63 4.02
C GLN A 105 -22.45 -22.60 5.08
N TYR A 106 -22.36 -21.54 5.88
CA TYR A 106 -21.41 -21.50 7.00
C TYR A 106 -22.12 -21.91 8.28
N ASN A 107 -21.65 -23.00 8.87
CA ASN A 107 -22.12 -23.54 10.13
C ASN A 107 -21.70 -22.56 11.26
N GLU A 108 -22.50 -22.37 12.33
CA GLU A 108 -22.12 -21.47 13.44
C GLU A 108 -20.74 -21.80 14.05
N ALA A 109 -20.32 -23.07 14.04
CA ALA A 109 -19.00 -23.50 14.47
C ALA A 109 -17.86 -22.98 13.57
N GLU A 110 -18.08 -22.85 12.26
CA GLU A 110 -17.08 -22.30 11.32
C GLU A 110 -16.95 -20.77 11.45
N LYS A 111 -18.02 -20.10 11.91
CA LYS A 111 -17.99 -18.67 12.25
C LYS A 111 -17.17 -18.39 13.51
N GLU A 112 -17.13 -19.31 14.48
CA GLU A 112 -16.27 -19.20 15.65
C GLU A 112 -14.80 -19.51 15.32
N GLU A 113 -14.54 -20.48 14.43
CA GLU A 113 -13.18 -20.78 13.97
C GLU A 113 -12.56 -19.68 13.10
N GLU A 114 -13.34 -18.84 12.42
CA GLU A 114 -12.82 -17.72 11.62
C GLU A 114 -12.68 -16.40 12.41
N LYS A 115 -13.10 -16.34 13.69
CA LYS A 115 -12.87 -15.17 14.52
C LYS A 115 -11.40 -15.05 14.91
N LEU A 116 -10.86 -13.84 14.76
CA LEU A 116 -9.59 -13.41 15.33
C LEU A 116 -9.56 -13.69 16.83
N SER A 117 -8.52 -14.39 17.30
CA SER A 117 -8.39 -14.75 18.72
C SER A 117 -8.36 -13.55 19.67
N CYS A 118 -7.80 -12.42 19.22
CA CYS A 118 -7.59 -11.20 19.99
C CYS A 118 -8.47 -10.02 19.48
N ARG A 119 -9.65 -10.32 18.93
CA ARG A 119 -10.53 -9.30 18.33
C ARG A 119 -10.87 -8.15 19.29
N GLU A 120 -11.21 -8.46 20.55
CA GLU A 120 -11.60 -7.46 21.54
C GLU A 120 -10.45 -6.48 21.82
N GLU A 121 -9.24 -7.01 22.05
CA GLU A 121 -8.02 -6.22 22.28
C GLU A 121 -7.68 -5.35 21.06
N LEU A 122 -7.87 -5.87 19.84
CA LEU A 122 -7.68 -5.13 18.60
C LEU A 122 -8.68 -3.98 18.46
N GLU A 123 -9.93 -4.17 18.86
CA GLU A 123 -10.99 -3.15 18.78
C GLU A 123 -10.82 -2.05 19.86
N GLU A 124 -10.13 -2.34 20.97
CA GLU A 124 -9.73 -1.32 21.95
C GLU A 124 -8.59 -0.41 21.43
N LEU A 125 -7.65 -0.99 20.65
CA LEU A 125 -6.46 -0.27 20.17
C LEU A 125 -6.67 0.41 18.81
N GLY A 126 -7.41 -0.23 17.91
CA GLY A 126 -7.51 0.14 16.51
C GLY A 126 -8.94 0.07 15.95
N LYS A 127 -9.06 0.22 14.63
CA LYS A 127 -10.32 0.08 13.90
C LYS A 127 -10.13 -0.94 12.78
N MET A 128 -11.01 -1.93 12.74
CA MET A 128 -11.09 -2.91 11.65
C MET A 128 -12.27 -2.58 10.75
N VAL A 129 -12.07 -2.63 9.44
CA VAL A 129 -13.11 -2.34 8.43
C VAL A 129 -13.02 -3.33 7.27
N LEU A 130 -14.15 -3.59 6.61
CA LEU A 130 -14.17 -4.43 5.41
C LEU A 130 -13.64 -3.69 4.16
N TRP A 131 -13.83 -2.37 4.14
CA TRP A 131 -13.47 -1.52 3.03
C TRP A 131 -13.27 -0.07 3.49
N CYS A 132 -12.37 0.66 2.82
CA CYS A 132 -12.19 2.10 2.97
C CYS A 132 -11.66 2.72 1.67
N SER A 133 -11.79 4.04 1.54
CA SER A 133 -11.12 4.81 0.47
C SER A 133 -9.62 4.87 0.75
N GLN A 134 -8.84 3.96 0.16
CA GLN A 134 -7.40 3.83 0.43
C GLN A 134 -6.64 5.14 0.18
N LEU A 135 -6.96 5.87 -0.90
CA LEU A 135 -6.33 7.17 -1.19
C LEU A 135 -6.63 8.24 -0.13
N GLU A 136 -7.84 8.28 0.43
CA GLU A 136 -8.18 9.21 1.51
C GLU A 136 -7.47 8.84 2.82
N VAL A 137 -7.40 7.55 3.14
CA VAL A 137 -6.64 7.06 4.29
C VAL A 137 -5.16 7.42 4.15
N LEU A 138 -4.57 7.15 2.99
CA LEU A 138 -3.16 7.46 2.70
C LEU A 138 -2.87 8.97 2.72
N SER A 139 -3.87 9.79 2.39
CA SER A 139 -3.76 11.25 2.43
C SER A 139 -4.02 11.85 3.81
N ASN A 140 -4.43 11.05 4.80
CA ASN A 140 -4.74 11.56 6.13
C ASN A 140 -3.46 11.88 6.93
N PRO A 141 -3.35 13.06 7.57
CA PRO A 141 -2.17 13.42 8.36
C PRO A 141 -1.86 12.48 9.53
N SER A 142 -2.87 11.82 10.09
CA SER A 142 -2.67 10.86 11.19
C SER A 142 -1.87 9.63 10.76
N LEU A 143 -1.76 9.36 9.46
CA LEU A 143 -1.10 8.16 8.97
C LEU A 143 0.42 8.28 9.05
N GLY A 144 1.05 7.34 9.74
CA GLY A 144 2.51 7.28 9.87
C GLY A 144 3.17 6.11 9.14
N CYS A 145 2.43 5.04 8.84
CA CYS A 145 2.95 3.87 8.15
C CYS A 145 1.87 3.13 7.37
N PHE A 146 2.22 2.60 6.20
CA PHE A 146 1.36 1.70 5.44
C PHE A 146 1.98 0.29 5.33
N VAL A 147 1.28 -0.72 5.84
CA VAL A 147 1.62 -2.14 5.65
C VAL A 147 0.88 -2.65 4.43
N THR A 148 1.62 -3.09 3.41
CA THR A 148 1.02 -3.49 2.13
C THR A 148 1.71 -4.65 1.44
N HIS A 149 0.91 -5.39 0.65
CA HIS A 149 1.38 -6.46 -0.21
C HIS A 149 2.32 -6.05 -1.34
N CYS A 150 2.63 -4.75 -1.52
CA CYS A 150 3.54 -4.24 -2.55
C CYS A 150 3.04 -4.41 -4.01
N GLY A 151 1.72 -4.50 -4.21
CA GLY A 151 1.15 -4.32 -5.55
C GLY A 151 1.50 -2.94 -6.12
N TRP A 152 1.69 -2.84 -7.44
CA TRP A 152 2.18 -1.60 -8.06
C TRP A 152 1.25 -0.40 -7.81
N ASN A 153 -0.06 -0.59 -7.84
CA ASN A 153 -1.03 0.47 -7.55
C ASN A 153 -0.87 1.01 -6.12
N SER A 154 -0.87 0.13 -5.11
CA SER A 154 -0.69 0.54 -3.71
C SER A 154 0.68 1.16 -3.45
N SER A 155 1.70 0.72 -4.18
CA SER A 155 3.05 1.31 -4.14
C SER A 155 3.05 2.75 -4.69
N MET A 156 2.34 2.99 -5.80
CA MET A 156 2.17 4.32 -6.37
C MET A 156 1.36 5.24 -5.46
N GLU A 157 0.26 4.74 -4.89
CA GLU A 157 -0.58 5.51 -3.96
C GLU A 157 0.20 5.92 -2.69
N SER A 158 1.04 5.02 -2.15
CA SER A 158 1.96 5.33 -1.06
C SER A 158 2.98 6.41 -1.45
N LEU A 159 3.58 6.28 -2.63
CA LEU A 159 4.59 7.22 -3.13
C LEU A 159 4.02 8.64 -3.29
N VAL A 160 2.84 8.79 -3.90
CA VAL A 160 2.19 10.11 -4.07
C VAL A 160 1.69 10.67 -2.74
N SER A 161 1.37 9.82 -1.78
CA SER A 161 0.93 10.23 -0.45
C SER A 161 2.11 10.60 0.46
N GLY A 162 3.31 10.13 0.13
CA GLY A 162 4.54 10.36 0.89
C GLY A 162 4.56 9.61 2.21
N VAL A 163 3.94 8.42 2.24
CA VAL A 163 3.80 7.58 3.43
C VAL A 163 4.84 6.47 3.37
N PRO A 164 5.71 6.30 4.39
CA PRO A 164 6.65 5.19 4.42
C PRO A 164 5.92 3.86 4.64
N VAL A 165 6.53 2.77 4.16
CA VAL A 165 5.85 1.48 4.06
C VAL A 165 6.57 0.37 4.84
N VAL A 166 5.80 -0.56 5.39
CA VAL A 166 6.27 -1.92 5.67
C VAL A 166 5.85 -2.80 4.50
N ALA A 167 6.84 -3.23 3.74
CA ALA A 167 6.67 -4.02 2.53
C ALA A 167 6.47 -5.49 2.89
N PHE A 168 5.28 -6.02 2.57
CA PHE A 168 4.85 -7.37 2.91
C PHE A 168 4.49 -8.16 1.65
N PRO A 169 5.46 -8.46 0.75
CA PRO A 169 5.15 -9.07 -0.54
C PRO A 169 4.62 -10.50 -0.37
N LEU A 170 3.48 -10.80 -0.98
CA LEU A 170 2.81 -12.10 -0.86
C LEU A 170 3.07 -12.97 -2.11
N TRP A 171 2.79 -12.47 -3.31
CA TRP A 171 2.84 -13.24 -4.57
C TRP A 171 3.13 -12.36 -5.81
N THR A 172 3.17 -12.97 -7.01
CA THR A 172 3.39 -12.29 -8.30
C THR A 172 4.69 -11.45 -8.39
N ASP A 173 4.60 -10.26 -8.97
CA ASP A 173 5.62 -9.23 -9.11
C ASP A 173 5.91 -8.48 -7.79
N GLN A 174 5.14 -8.72 -6.72
CA GLN A 174 5.25 -7.94 -5.48
C GLN A 174 6.64 -8.02 -4.85
N ARG A 175 7.32 -9.17 -4.94
CA ARG A 175 8.71 -9.31 -4.45
C ARG A 175 9.69 -8.49 -5.27
N THR A 176 9.45 -8.35 -6.57
CA THR A 176 10.26 -7.52 -7.47
C THR A 176 10.02 -6.05 -7.19
N ASN A 177 8.75 -5.65 -7.04
CA ASN A 177 8.39 -4.29 -6.62
C ASN A 177 9.05 -3.97 -5.27
N ALA A 178 8.94 -4.92 -4.31
CA ALA A 178 9.55 -4.88 -2.97
C ALA A 178 11.06 -4.59 -3.02
N LYS A 179 11.78 -5.24 -3.93
CA LYS A 179 13.23 -5.00 -4.10
C LYS A 179 13.53 -3.68 -4.80
N LEU A 180 12.79 -3.37 -5.86
CA LEU A 180 13.01 -2.17 -6.67
C LEU A 180 12.95 -0.91 -5.81
N ILE A 181 11.86 -0.73 -5.06
CA ILE A 181 11.63 0.48 -4.28
C ILE A 181 12.54 0.50 -3.03
N GLU A 182 12.93 -0.66 -2.46
CA GLU A 182 13.92 -0.74 -1.39
C GLU A 182 15.27 -0.17 -1.86
N ASP A 183 15.72 -0.56 -3.04
CA ASP A 183 17.02 -0.14 -3.58
C ASP A 183 17.03 1.28 -4.14
N THR A 184 15.93 1.69 -4.77
CA THR A 184 15.89 2.93 -5.55
C THR A 184 15.24 4.08 -4.80
N TRP A 185 14.07 3.85 -4.21
CA TRP A 185 13.31 4.92 -3.58
C TRP A 185 13.62 5.04 -2.09
N LYS A 186 13.99 3.93 -1.46
CA LYS A 186 14.34 3.83 -0.03
C LYS A 186 13.25 4.41 0.86
N THR A 187 12.00 4.01 0.61
CA THR A 187 10.81 4.50 1.31
C THR A 187 10.14 3.43 2.18
N TRP A 188 10.71 2.22 2.26
CA TRP A 188 10.16 1.15 3.08
C TRP A 188 11.19 0.22 3.72
N VAL A 189 10.70 -0.62 4.62
CA VAL A 189 11.40 -1.80 5.15
C VAL A 189 10.59 -3.04 4.76
N ARG A 190 11.28 -4.08 4.30
CA ARG A 190 10.65 -5.35 3.96
C ARG A 190 10.66 -6.33 5.14
N VAL A 191 9.54 -6.99 5.36
CA VAL A 191 9.42 -8.09 6.34
C VAL A 191 10.21 -9.32 5.89
N ALA A 192 10.76 -10.04 6.85
CA ALA A 192 11.42 -11.33 6.65
C ALA A 192 10.55 -12.48 7.19
N PRO A 193 9.90 -13.28 6.33
CA PRO A 193 9.19 -14.46 6.79
C PRO A 193 10.16 -15.52 7.33
N ASP A 194 9.65 -16.42 8.18
CA ASP A 194 10.36 -17.59 8.68
C ASP A 194 10.52 -18.68 7.61
N GLU A 195 11.02 -19.85 8.02
CA GLU A 195 11.25 -20.99 7.14
C GLU A 195 9.94 -21.57 6.54
N GLU A 196 8.80 -21.34 7.18
CA GLU A 196 7.48 -21.77 6.73
C GLU A 196 6.79 -20.71 5.83
N GLY A 197 7.41 -19.55 5.68
CA GLY A 197 6.89 -18.44 4.89
C GLY A 197 5.93 -17.53 5.66
N ILE A 198 5.85 -17.66 6.99
CA ILE A 198 5.03 -16.83 7.87
C ILE A 198 5.85 -15.66 8.40
N VAL A 199 5.29 -14.45 8.32
CA VAL A 199 5.86 -13.30 9.02
C VAL A 199 5.29 -13.29 10.43
N VAL A 200 6.13 -13.65 11.39
CA VAL A 200 5.78 -13.64 12.80
C VAL A 200 5.55 -12.21 13.32
N GLY A 201 4.73 -12.07 14.36
CA GLY A 201 4.32 -10.78 14.92
C GLY A 201 5.51 -9.94 15.40
N GLU A 202 6.56 -10.58 15.93
CA GLU A 202 7.80 -9.92 16.34
C GLU A 202 8.51 -9.24 15.15
N GLU A 203 8.50 -9.86 13.98
CA GLU A 203 9.10 -9.29 12.77
C GLU A 203 8.29 -8.10 12.25
N LEU A 204 6.96 -8.21 12.25
CA LEU A 204 6.09 -7.08 11.89
C LEU A 204 6.33 -5.91 12.84
N LYS A 205 6.35 -6.15 14.15
CA LYS A 205 6.67 -5.15 15.17
C LYS A 205 8.02 -4.49 14.92
N ARG A 206 9.07 -5.28 14.70
CA ARG A 206 10.42 -4.76 14.40
C ARG A 206 10.41 -3.84 13.19
N CYS A 207 9.70 -4.20 12.12
CA CYS A 207 9.58 -3.36 10.93
C CYS A 207 8.80 -2.06 11.21
N LEU A 208 7.71 -2.12 11.98
CA LEU A 208 6.95 -0.95 12.40
C LEU A 208 7.80 0.00 13.27
N GLU A 209 8.58 -0.54 14.19
CA GLU A 209 9.53 0.22 15.02
C GLU A 209 10.59 0.93 14.17
N LEU A 210 11.13 0.25 13.14
CA LEU A 210 12.08 0.87 12.21
C LEU A 210 11.46 2.00 11.39
N VAL A 211 10.25 1.79 10.86
CA VAL A 211 9.58 2.75 9.98
C VAL A 211 9.07 3.98 10.74
N MET A 212 8.45 3.77 11.90
CA MET A 212 7.78 4.82 12.67
C MET A 212 8.61 5.35 13.84
N GLY A 213 9.72 4.69 14.18
CA GLY A 213 10.62 5.13 15.25
C GLY A 213 11.39 6.42 14.91
N SER A 214 12.02 6.98 15.93
CA SER A 214 12.88 8.17 15.85
C SER A 214 14.34 7.86 15.51
N GLY A 215 14.64 6.62 15.10
CA GLY A 215 15.98 6.23 14.65
C GLY A 215 16.29 6.75 13.24
N GLU A 216 17.58 6.74 12.89
CA GLU A 216 18.08 7.23 11.60
C GLU A 216 17.38 6.59 10.40
N ILE A 217 17.12 5.27 10.46
CA ILE A 217 16.39 4.52 9.42
C ILE A 217 15.01 5.14 9.21
N GLY A 218 14.18 5.26 10.25
CA GLY A 218 12.83 5.81 10.13
C GLY A 218 12.82 7.26 9.62
N GLU A 219 13.79 8.07 10.06
CA GLU A 219 13.94 9.44 9.56
C GLU A 219 14.31 9.49 8.07
N GLU A 220 15.21 8.62 7.61
CA GLU A 220 15.57 8.50 6.20
C GLU A 220 14.36 8.10 5.35
N LEU A 221 13.61 7.07 5.78
CA LEU A 221 12.43 6.59 5.07
C LEU A 221 11.37 7.69 4.91
N ARG A 222 11.05 8.42 5.98
CA ARG A 222 10.09 9.54 5.95
C ARG A 222 10.57 10.69 5.05
N ARG A 223 11.87 11.01 5.11
CA ARG A 223 12.48 12.04 4.26
C ARG A 223 12.40 11.66 2.78
N ASN A 224 12.70 10.41 2.45
CA ASN A 224 12.62 9.88 1.09
C ASN A 224 11.16 9.84 0.61
N ALA A 225 10.22 9.40 1.44
CA ALA A 225 8.81 9.37 1.09
C ALA A 225 8.29 10.78 0.74
N LYS A 226 8.65 11.79 1.56
CA LYS A 226 8.33 13.20 1.28
C LYS A 226 8.98 13.71 -0.02
N LYS A 227 10.23 13.34 -0.29
CA LYS A 227 10.93 13.69 -1.53
C LYS A 227 10.20 13.12 -2.75
N TRP A 228 9.88 11.84 -2.74
CA TRP A 228 9.21 11.16 -3.85
C TRP A 228 7.79 11.67 -4.09
N LYS A 229 7.04 12.01 -3.03
CA LYS A 229 5.78 12.73 -3.15
C LYS A 229 5.93 14.03 -3.93
N GLY A 230 6.97 14.83 -3.64
CA GLY A 230 7.26 16.05 -4.36
C GLY A 230 7.56 15.80 -5.84
N LEU A 231 8.44 14.83 -6.13
CA LEU A 231 8.81 14.48 -7.51
C LEU A 231 7.64 13.93 -8.32
N ALA A 232 6.74 13.15 -7.70
CA ALA A 232 5.55 12.65 -8.36
C ALA A 232 4.62 13.78 -8.80
N ARG A 233 4.42 14.78 -7.93
CA ARG A 233 3.64 15.98 -8.25
C ARG A 233 4.29 16.81 -9.34
N GLU A 234 5.60 16.98 -9.31
CA GLU A 234 6.35 17.67 -10.35
C GLU A 234 6.20 16.96 -11.71
N ALA A 235 6.31 15.63 -11.73
CA ALA A 235 6.23 14.84 -12.95
C ALA A 235 4.90 15.01 -13.70
N VAL A 236 3.78 15.09 -12.97
CA VAL A 236 2.44 15.24 -13.57
C VAL A 236 1.97 16.68 -13.72
N SER A 237 2.69 17.65 -13.13
CA SER A 237 2.37 19.06 -13.28
C SER A 237 2.50 19.51 -14.75
N GLU A 238 1.93 20.66 -15.08
CA GLU A 238 2.01 21.19 -16.45
C GLU A 238 3.47 21.43 -16.84
N GLY A 239 3.89 20.86 -17.97
CA GLY A 239 5.30 20.87 -18.40
C GLY A 239 6.20 19.89 -17.64
N GLY A 240 5.66 19.07 -16.74
CA GLY A 240 6.33 17.96 -16.08
C GLY A 240 6.70 16.82 -17.04
N SER A 241 7.50 15.86 -16.57
CA SER A 241 7.96 14.75 -17.42
C SER A 241 6.82 13.87 -17.93
N SER A 242 5.83 13.57 -17.08
CA SER A 242 4.71 12.69 -17.42
C SER A 242 3.70 13.41 -18.32
N ASP A 243 3.48 14.71 -18.07
CA ASP A 243 2.67 15.59 -18.94
C ASP A 243 3.28 15.67 -20.35
N LYS A 244 4.58 15.98 -20.46
CA LYS A 244 5.30 15.99 -21.74
C LYS A 244 5.26 14.65 -22.46
N ASN A 245 5.41 13.55 -21.71
CA ASN A 245 5.36 12.21 -22.25
C ASN A 245 3.96 11.86 -22.79
N LEU A 246 2.90 12.27 -22.09
CA LEU A 246 1.53 12.09 -22.55
C LEU A 246 1.26 12.90 -23.82
N MET A 247 1.68 14.17 -23.85
CA MET A 247 1.54 15.02 -25.05
C MET A 247 2.30 14.44 -26.24
N ALA A 248 3.53 13.99 -26.05
CA ALA A 248 4.32 13.33 -27.09
C ALA A 248 3.66 12.04 -27.61
N PHE A 249 3.01 11.27 -26.73
CA PHE A 249 2.23 10.10 -27.13
C PHE A 249 1.00 10.49 -27.96
N LEU A 250 0.25 11.50 -27.53
CA LEU A 250 -0.92 12.02 -28.26
C LEU A 250 -0.55 12.52 -29.66
N ASP A 251 0.58 13.22 -29.79
CA ASP A 251 1.09 13.70 -31.08
C ASP A 251 1.48 12.54 -32.02
N GLN A 252 1.97 11.42 -31.47
CA GLN A 252 2.31 10.23 -32.28
C GLN A 252 1.08 9.50 -32.82
N ILE A 253 -0.02 9.44 -32.06
CA ILE A 253 -1.25 8.73 -32.47
C ILE A 253 -2.24 9.63 -33.22
N GLY A 254 -2.12 10.95 -33.09
CA GLY A 254 -2.97 11.93 -33.77
C GLY A 254 -2.56 12.22 -35.21
N ASN A 255 -1.40 11.74 -35.64
CA ASN A 255 -0.90 11.76 -37.03
C ASN A 255 -1.18 10.43 -37.75
#